data_AF-A0A938T838-F1
#
_entry.id   AF-A0A938T838-F1
#
_cell.length_a   1.000
_cell.length_b   1.000
_cell.length_c   1.000
_cell.angle_alpha   90.00
_cell.angle_beta   90.00
_cell.angle_gamma   90.00
#
_symmetry.space_group_name_H-M   'P 1'
#
loop_
_entity.id
_entity.type
_entity.pdbx_description
1 polymer ?
#
loop_
_entity_poly.entity_id
_entity_poly.type
_entity_poly.pdbx_seq_one_letter_code
_entity_poly.pdbx_strand_id
1 'polypeptide(L)' 'MAGTKVVTFGEIMLRLSTPGYQRFGQARQLDVSFGGGEANVAVSLSQFGLEAYY' A
#
# COMPACT_ATOMS: atom_id res chain seq x y z
N MET A 1 20.58 17.00 -8.52
CA MET A 1 20.21 17.19 -7.10
C MET A 1 19.90 15.81 -6.56
N ALA A 2 20.60 15.34 -5.53
CA ALA A 2 20.19 14.12 -4.84
C ALA A 2 18.79 14.39 -4.25
N GLY A 3 17.81 13.53 -4.53
CA GLY A 3 16.46 13.68 -4.01
C GLY A 3 16.48 13.67 -2.48
N THR A 4 15.55 14.37 -1.83
CA THR A 4 15.44 14.32 -0.37
C THR A 4 15.16 12.88 0.05
N LYS A 5 16.05 12.30 0.88
CA LYS A 5 15.87 10.97 1.46
C LYS A 5 14.79 11.02 2.53
N VAL A 6 13.79 10.15 2.41
CA VAL A 6 12.71 9.99 3.38
C VAL A 6 12.63 8.54 3.84
N VAL A 7 12.55 8.32 5.15
CA VAL A 7 12.37 6.98 5.74
C VAL A 7 11.05 6.98 6.49
N THR A 8 10.22 5.99 6.20
CA THR A 8 8.99 5.69 6.93
C THR A 8 9.17 4.39 7.71
N PHE A 9 8.47 4.21 8.82
CA PHE A 9 8.52 2.98 9.59
C PHE A 9 7.11 2.67 10.11
N GLY A 10 6.65 1.43 9.92
CA GLY A 10 5.32 1.02 10.32
C GLY A 10 5.05 -0.44 9.99
N GLU A 11 3.76 -0.76 9.79
CA GLU A 11 3.31 -2.09 9.39
C GLU A 11 2.74 -2.10 7.96
N ILE A 12 3.04 -3.16 7.21
CA ILE A 12 2.35 -3.50 5.95
C ILE A 12 1.56 -4.77 6.19
N MET A 13 0.27 -4.71 5.87
CA MET A 13 -0.63 -5.85 5.91
C MET A 13 -1.06 -6.27 4.51
N LEU A 14 -1.26 -7.58 4.33
CA LEU A 14 -1.98 -8.13 3.20
C LEU A 14 -3.46 -7.77 3.34
N ARG A 15 -4.00 -7.01 2.39
CA ARG A 15 -5.42 -6.69 2.31
C ARG A 15 -6.10 -7.65 1.35
N LEU A 16 -7.02 -8.44 1.89
CA LEU A 16 -7.94 -9.29 1.11
C LEU A 16 -9.30 -8.61 1.04
N SER A 17 -9.74 -8.26 -0.17
CA SER A 17 -11.07 -7.69 -0.42
C SER A 17 -11.90 -8.56 -1.35
N THR A 18 -13.20 -8.56 -1.18
CA THR A 18 -14.12 -9.22 -2.10
C THR A 18 -14.24 -8.41 -3.40
N PRO A 19 -14.37 -9.06 -4.57
CA PRO A 19 -14.51 -8.35 -5.84
C PRO A 19 -15.88 -7.67 -5.96
N GLY A 20 -15.88 -6.48 -6.56
CA GLY A 20 -17.08 -5.66 -6.75
C GLY A 20 -17.71 -5.27 -5.41
N TYR A 21 -19.00 -5.61 -5.23
CA TYR A 21 -19.75 -5.35 -3.99
C TYR A 21 -20.20 -6.63 -3.30
N GLN A 22 -19.52 -7.75 -3.57
CA GLN A 22 -19.87 -9.04 -2.96
C GLN A 22 -19.57 -9.00 -1.46
N ARG A 23 -20.42 -9.64 -0.65
CA ARG A 23 -20.09 -9.93 0.75
C ARG A 23 -19.14 -11.13 0.83
N PHE A 24 -18.42 -11.28 1.94
CA PHE A 24 -17.46 -12.39 2.12
C PHE A 24 -18.07 -13.78 1.89
N GLY A 25 -19.30 -14.04 2.32
CA GLY A 25 -19.96 -15.34 2.10
C GLY A 25 -20.37 -15.62 0.65
N GLN A 26 -20.36 -14.61 -0.22
CA GLN A 26 -20.69 -14.75 -1.66
C GLN A 26 -19.44 -14.90 -2.52
N ALA A 27 -18.30 -14.39 -2.03
CA ALA A 27 -17.05 -14.36 -2.76
C ALA A 27 -16.41 -15.76 -2.86
N ARG A 28 -16.04 -16.15 -4.08
CA ARG A 28 -15.26 -17.38 -4.35
C ARG A 28 -13.79 -17.09 -4.66
N GLN A 29 -13.43 -15.82 -4.69
CA GLN A 29 -12.07 -15.32 -4.88
C GLN A 29 -11.92 -14.01 -4.11
N LEU A 30 -10.68 -13.65 -3.77
CA LEU A 30 -10.35 -12.42 -3.09
C LEU A 30 -9.31 -11.65 -3.92
N ASP A 31 -9.53 -10.34 -4.04
CA ASP A 31 -8.55 -9.43 -4.60
C ASP A 31 -7.46 -9.18 -3.55
N VAL A 32 -6.22 -9.26 -4.00
CA VAL A 32 -5.04 -9.11 -3.16
C VAL A 32 -4.42 -7.74 -3.39
N SER A 33 -4.22 -6.99 -2.31
CA SER A 33 -3.36 -5.81 -2.31
C SER A 33 -2.58 -5.73 -1.00
N PHE A 34 -1.56 -4.87 -0.96
CA PHE A 34 -0.86 -4.54 0.26
C PHE A 34 -1.25 -3.12 0.69
N GLY A 35 -1.39 -2.92 1.99
CA GLY A 35 -1.72 -1.61 2.55
C GLY A 35 -1.06 -1.40 3.90
N GLY A 36 -0.76 -0.14 4.18
CA GLY A 36 -0.18 0.35 5.44
C GLY A 36 -0.12 1.87 5.34
N GLY A 37 -0.43 2.59 6.42
CA GLY A 37 -0.52 4.05 6.37
C GLY A 37 0.81 4.68 5.93
N GLU A 38 1.88 4.25 6.58
CA GLU A 38 3.24 4.69 6.34
C GLU A 38 3.76 4.20 4.98
N ALA A 39 3.36 3.00 4.56
CA ALA A 39 3.77 2.41 3.28
C ALA A 39 3.16 3.16 2.10
N ASN A 40 1.88 3.52 2.20
CA ASN A 40 1.19 4.31 1.18
C ASN A 40 1.81 5.71 1.04
N VAL A 41 2.27 6.31 2.14
CA VAL A 41 3.01 7.58 2.11
C VAL A 41 4.35 7.41 1.40
N ALA A 42 5.14 6.38 1.73
CA ALA A 42 6.42 6.10 1.05
C ALA A 42 6.25 5.88 -0.46
N VAL A 43 5.25 5.10 -0.86
CA VAL A 43 4.91 4.86 -2.27
C VAL A 43 4.49 6.16 -2.98
N SER A 44 3.75 7.04 -2.31
CA SER A 44 3.34 8.33 -2.89
C SER A 44 4.54 9.27 -3.07
N LEU A 45 5.42 9.36 -2.07
CA LEU A 45 6.65 10.16 -2.16
C LEU A 45 7.58 9.68 -3.27
N SER A 46 7.70 8.35 -3.45
CA SER A 46 8.44 7.75 -4.56
C SER A 46 7.86 8.14 -5.93
N GLN A 47 6.53 8.13 -6.08
CA GLN A 47 5.86 8.60 -7.31
C GLN A 47 6.09 10.09 -7.60
N PHE A 48 6.32 10.91 -6.58
CA PHE A 48 6.69 12.33 -6.74
C PHE A 48 8.18 12.55 -7.01
N GLY A 49 8.98 11.48 -7.14
CA GLY A 49 10.40 11.55 -7.46
C GLY A 49 11.33 11.76 -6.26
N LEU A 50 10.84 11.53 -5.03
CA LEU A 50 11.67 11.52 -3.83
C LEU A 50 12.26 10.13 -3.56
N GLU A 51 13.40 10.09 -2.88
CA GLU A 51 14.04 8.83 -2.45
C GLU A 51 13.40 8.33 -1.14
N ALA A 52 12.27 7.64 -1.27
CA ALA A 52 11.53 7.08 -0.15
C ALA A 52 11.94 5.63 0.18
N TYR A 53 12.09 5.34 1.47
CA TYR A 53 12.43 4.04 2.02
C TYR A 53 11.42 3.65 3.10
N TYR A 54 11.08 2.37 3.16
CA TYR A 54 10.17 1.78 4.13
C TYR A 54 10.88 0.63 4.85
#